data_AF-A0A080ZWT5-F1
#
_entry.id   AF-A0A080ZWT5-F1
#
_cell.length_a   1.000
_cell.length_b   1.000
_cell.length_c   1.000
_cell.angle_alpha   90.00
_cell.angle_beta   90.00
_cell.angle_gamma   90.00
#
_symmetry.space_group_name_H-M   'P 1'
#
loop_
_entity.id
_entity.type
_entity.pdbx_description
1 polymer ?
#
loop_
_entity_poly.entity_id
_entity_poly.type
_entity_poly.pdbx_seq_one_letter_code
_entity_poly.pdbx_strand_id
1 'polypeptide(L)'
;HLGRSATGVGKFWKNRERHGKAKRTGKPSKVSARTQRQIILEAKKGGGSPSEVKAALGLNISARTVRRVLQNAPFMSFVKRTF
;
A
#
# COMPACT_ATOMS: atom_id res chain seq x y z
N HIS A 1 -20.41 -38.34 9.75
CA HIS A 1 -19.29 -37.74 8.99
C HIS A 1 -19.48 -36.21 8.91
N LEU A 2 -18.44 -35.41 9.19
CA LEU A 2 -18.54 -33.94 9.28
C LEU A 2 -18.43 -33.19 7.93
N GLY A 3 -18.44 -33.87 6.78
CA GLY A 3 -18.34 -33.24 5.46
C GLY A 3 -17.06 -32.44 5.19
N ARG A 4 -16.00 -32.65 5.98
CA ARG A 4 -14.70 -31.97 5.89
C ARG A 4 -13.58 -32.97 5.66
N SER A 5 -12.51 -32.52 5.00
CA SER A 5 -11.34 -33.37 4.76
C SER A 5 -10.64 -33.71 6.08
N ALA A 6 -10.13 -34.95 6.17
CA ALA A 6 -9.40 -35.43 7.34
C ALA A 6 -8.20 -34.52 7.68
N THR A 7 -7.49 -34.02 6.68
CA THR A 7 -6.38 -33.07 6.82
C THR A 7 -6.83 -31.72 7.42
N GLY A 8 -8.00 -31.21 7.02
CA GLY A 8 -8.55 -29.97 7.55
C GLY A 8 -8.91 -30.10 9.04
N VAL A 9 -9.57 -31.20 9.40
CA VAL A 9 -9.92 -31.54 10.79
C VAL A 9 -8.66 -31.76 11.64
N GLY A 10 -7.67 -32.48 11.11
CA GLY A 10 -6.39 -32.70 11.79
C GLY A 10 -5.60 -31.41 12.04
N LYS A 11 -5.56 -30.48 11.06
CA LYS A 11 -4.95 -29.15 11.24
C LYS A 11 -5.70 -28.29 12.25
N PHE A 12 -7.03 -28.37 12.29
CA PHE A 12 -7.85 -27.69 13.28
C PHE A 12 -7.51 -28.17 14.69
N TRP A 13 -7.48 -29.48 14.95
CA TRP A 13 -7.14 -30.01 16.28
C TRP A 13 -5.73 -29.65 16.73
N LYS A 14 -4.75 -29.74 15.82
CA LYS A 14 -3.34 -29.38 16.11
C LYS A 14 -3.14 -27.90 16.44
N ASN A 15 -4.04 -27.01 15.99
CA ASN A 15 -3.86 -25.57 16.14
C ASN A 15 -5.17 -24.87 16.53
N ARG A 16 -5.98 -25.52 17.38
CA ARG A 16 -7.34 -25.10 17.74
C ARG A 16 -7.39 -23.67 18.27
N GLU A 17 -6.44 -23.32 19.13
CA GLU A 17 -6.32 -21.99 19.76
C GLU A 17 -6.04 -20.87 18.76
N ARG A 18 -5.36 -21.15 17.64
CA ARG A 18 -4.97 -20.14 16.64
C ARG A 18 -5.74 -20.23 15.33
N HIS A 19 -6.57 -21.26 15.17
CA HIS A 19 -7.36 -21.46 13.96
C HIS A 19 -8.27 -20.25 13.70
N GLY A 20 -8.18 -19.67 12.49
CA GLY A 20 -8.94 -18.47 12.11
C GLY A 20 -8.41 -17.15 12.67
N LYS A 21 -7.39 -17.13 13.53
CA LYS A 21 -6.81 -15.90 14.10
C LYS A 21 -5.74 -15.24 13.22
N ALA A 22 -5.19 -15.98 12.24
CA ALA A 22 -4.15 -15.47 11.36
C ALA A 22 -4.73 -14.51 10.31
N LYS A 23 -4.36 -13.22 10.38
CA LYS A 23 -4.69 -12.24 9.35
C LYS A 23 -3.81 -12.44 8.13
N ARG A 24 -4.42 -12.37 6.94
CA ARG A 24 -3.68 -12.34 5.67
C ARG A 24 -3.04 -10.97 5.49
N THR A 25 -1.72 -10.93 5.30
CA THR A 25 -0.93 -9.70 5.15
C THR A 25 -1.14 -8.95 3.83
N GLY A 26 -1.93 -9.51 2.90
CA GLY A 26 -2.22 -8.89 1.61
C GLY A 26 -1.01 -8.83 0.67
N LYS A 27 -1.18 -8.16 -0.47
CA LYS A 27 -0.10 -8.00 -1.47
C LYS A 27 0.85 -6.87 -1.05
N PRO A 28 2.18 -7.04 -1.20
CA PRO A 28 3.13 -5.97 -0.96
C PRO A 28 2.87 -4.76 -1.87
N SER A 29 3.15 -3.56 -1.35
CA SER A 29 3.04 -2.31 -2.09
C SER A 29 3.98 -2.29 -3.29
N LYS A 30 3.51 -1.74 -4.42
CA LYS A 30 4.36 -1.44 -5.59
C LYS A 30 5.37 -0.31 -5.33
N VAL A 31 5.13 0.50 -4.29
CA VAL A 31 5.97 1.64 -3.93
C VAL A 31 6.82 1.23 -2.74
N SER A 32 8.14 1.22 -2.92
CA SER A 32 9.11 1.01 -1.84
C SER A 32 9.13 2.21 -0.87
N ALA A 33 9.56 2.00 0.37
CA ALA A 33 9.72 3.08 1.34
C ALA A 33 10.67 4.19 0.84
N ARG A 34 11.73 3.80 0.10
CA ARG A 34 12.67 4.74 -0.53
C ARG A 34 11.96 5.61 -1.58
N THR A 35 11.22 4.98 -2.48
CA THR A 35 10.47 5.68 -3.53
C THR A 35 9.42 6.62 -2.92
N GLN A 36 8.74 6.17 -1.86
CA GLN A 36 7.79 7.00 -1.11
C GLN A 36 8.46 8.26 -0.56
N ARG A 37 9.64 8.11 0.05
CA ARG A 37 10.42 9.24 0.57
C ARG A 37 10.85 10.20 -0.53
N GLN A 38 11.31 9.69 -1.67
CA GLN A 38 11.70 10.53 -2.81
C GLN A 38 10.52 11.35 -3.35
N ILE A 39 9.35 10.73 -3.52
CA ILE A 39 8.12 11.42 -3.92
C ILE A 39 7.81 12.59 -2.98
N ILE A 40 7.88 12.35 -1.67
CA ILE A 40 7.57 13.36 -0.65
C ILE A 40 8.60 14.50 -0.66
N LEU A 41 9.89 14.18 -0.79
CA LEU A 41 10.96 15.18 -0.82
C LEU A 41 10.87 16.06 -2.06
N GLU A 42 10.62 15.47 -3.22
CA GLU A 42 10.50 16.21 -4.48
C GLU A 42 9.29 17.14 -4.44
N ALA A 43 8.15 16.63 -3.97
CA ALA A 43 6.94 17.43 -3.81
C ALA A 43 7.11 18.56 -2.78
N LYS A 44 7.95 18.39 -1.75
CA LYS A 44 8.30 19.47 -0.79
C LYS A 44 9.23 20.51 -1.40
N LYS A 45 10.15 20.12 -2.27
CA LYS A 45 11.17 21.01 -2.84
C LYS A 45 10.57 22.00 -3.83
N GLY A 46 9.77 21.50 -4.78
CA GLY A 46 9.28 22.31 -5.90
C GLY A 46 7.80 22.70 -5.82
N GLY A 47 7.02 22.07 -4.95
CA GLY A 47 5.59 21.94 -5.19
C GLY A 47 5.33 21.21 -6.51
N GLY A 48 4.06 20.96 -6.85
CA GLY A 48 3.72 20.43 -8.17
C GLY A 48 2.62 19.39 -8.19
N SER A 49 2.10 19.14 -9.37
CA SER A 49 1.09 18.11 -9.61
C SER A 49 1.69 16.70 -9.46
N PRO A 50 0.88 15.65 -9.18
CA PRO A 50 1.39 14.29 -9.04
C PRO A 50 2.02 13.76 -10.36
N SER A 51 1.58 14.31 -11.49
CA SER A 51 2.17 14.08 -12.81
C SER A 51 3.56 14.68 -12.95
N GLU A 52 3.75 15.93 -12.47
CA GLU A 52 5.06 16.59 -12.47
C GLU A 52 6.05 15.85 -11.56
N VAL A 53 5.63 15.47 -10.35
CA VAL A 53 6.47 14.71 -9.42
C VAL A 53 6.84 13.34 -9.99
N LYS A 54 5.90 12.68 -10.70
CA LYS A 54 6.19 11.43 -11.41
C LYS A 54 7.25 11.63 -12.50
N ALA A 55 7.10 12.68 -13.31
CA ALA A 55 8.00 12.97 -14.42
C ALA A 55 9.40 13.36 -13.91
N ALA A 56 9.48 14.21 -12.89
CA ALA A 56 10.73 14.64 -12.27
C ALA A 56 11.56 13.47 -11.71
N LEU A 57 10.87 12.46 -11.15
CA LEU A 57 11.51 11.28 -10.57
C LEU A 57 11.62 10.10 -11.55
N GLY A 58 11.16 10.23 -12.80
CA GLY A 58 11.20 9.17 -13.81
C GLY A 58 10.48 7.88 -13.38
N LEU A 59 9.44 7.97 -12.54
CA LEU A 59 8.86 6.79 -11.90
C LEU A 59 7.95 6.02 -12.86
N ASN A 60 8.16 4.70 -12.96
CA ASN A 60 7.24 3.79 -13.66
C ASN A 60 6.04 3.38 -12.77
N ILE A 61 5.33 4.36 -12.22
CA ILE A 61 4.08 4.18 -11.49
C ILE A 61 3.02 5.14 -12.00
N SER A 62 1.75 4.90 -11.66
CA SER A 62 0.69 5.83 -12.06
C SER A 62 0.77 7.14 -11.26
N ALA A 63 0.39 8.26 -11.88
CA ALA A 63 0.28 9.54 -11.17
C ALA A 63 -0.73 9.45 -10.01
N ARG A 64 -1.74 8.58 -10.12
CA ARG A 64 -2.69 8.27 -9.04
C ARG A 64 -2.01 7.63 -7.82
N THR A 65 -1.01 6.79 -8.05
CA THR A 65 -0.20 6.19 -6.98
C THR A 65 0.64 7.26 -6.27
N VAL A 66 1.29 8.14 -7.03
CA VAL A 66 2.04 9.29 -6.49
C VAL A 66 1.11 10.17 -5.64
N ARG A 67 -0.07 10.50 -6.16
CA ARG A 67 -1.08 11.26 -5.41
C ARG A 67 -1.47 10.58 -4.09
N ARG A 68 -1.72 9.27 -4.11
CA ARG A 68 -2.07 8.52 -2.90
C ARG A 68 -0.95 8.55 -1.86
N VAL A 69 0.31 8.46 -2.30
CA VAL A 69 1.48 8.62 -1.42
C VAL A 69 1.48 10.00 -0.77
N LEU A 70 1.25 11.05 -1.56
CA LEU A 70 1.21 12.43 -1.05
C LEU A 70 0.03 12.67 -0.10
N GLN A 71 -1.15 12.13 -0.40
CA GLN A 71 -2.34 12.24 0.46
C GLN A 71 -2.21 11.46 1.78
N ASN A 72 -1.46 10.36 1.78
CA ASN A 72 -1.20 9.57 2.97
C ASN A 72 -0.07 10.16 3.84
N ALA A 73 0.64 11.20 3.36
CA ALA A 73 1.67 11.86 4.14
C ALA A 73 1.00 12.86 5.11
N PRO A 74 1.08 12.65 6.43
CA PRO A 74 0.30 13.42 7.41
C PRO A 74 0.66 14.92 7.46
N PHE A 75 1.85 15.28 6.97
CA PHE A 75 2.37 16.65 6.95
C PHE A 75 2.23 17.32 5.57
N MET A 76 1.46 16.74 4.63
CA MET A 76 1.17 17.37 3.33
C MET A 76 -0.33 17.50 3.11
N SER A 77 -0.81 18.73 2.94
CA SER A 77 -2.19 19.03 2.51
C SER A 77 -2.26 19.10 0.98
N PHE A 78 -2.42 17.95 0.32
CA PHE A 78 -2.59 17.93 -1.13
C PHE A 78 -4.05 18.24 -1.52
N VAL A 79 -4.32 19.48 -1.95
CA VAL A 79 -5.65 19.90 -2.43
C VAL A 79 -5.88 19.39 -3.85
N LYS A 80 -7.02 18.72 -4.07
CA LYS A 80 -7.46 18.31 -5.41
C LYS A 80 -7.79 19.58 -6.21
N ARG A 81 -7.14 19.81 -7.35
CA ARG A 81 -7.57 20.83 -8.31
C ARG A 81 -8.89 20.35 -8.94
N THR A 82 -10.00 20.94 -8.51
CA THR A 82 -11.30 20.88 -9.20
C THR A 82 -11.29 21.97 -10.26
N PHE A 83 -11.47 21.59 -11.52
CA PHE A 83 -11.88 22.50 -12.59
C PHE A 83 -13.39 22.67 -12.53
#